data_AF-A0A815QQI8-F1
#
_entry.id   AF-A0A815QQI8-F1
#
_cell.length_a   1.000
_cell.length_b   1.000
_cell.length_c   1.000
_cell.angle_alpha   90.00
_cell.angle_beta   90.00
_cell.angle_gamma   90.00
#
_symmetry.space_group_name_H-M   'P 1'
#
loop_
_entity.id
_entity.type
_entity.pdbx_description
1 polymer ?
#
loop_
_entity_poly.entity_id
_entity_poly.type
_entity_poly.pdbx_seq_one_letter_code
_entity_poly.pdbx_strand_id
1 'polypeptide(L)' 'MLSWPIGPKSCDGVWDKFWYNDVHSTTGFRPLSGIKITENDVPTEHIPFYREVLPYYQKLLAHSIRT' A
#
# COMPACT_ATOMS: atom_id res chain seq x y z
N MET A 1 -2.07 -1.21 15.07
CA MET A 1 -3.44 -0.64 15.05
C MET A 1 -3.82 -0.50 13.58
N LEU A 2 -4.85 -1.20 13.12
CA LEU A 2 -5.30 -1.15 11.70
C LEU A 2 -6.33 -0.06 11.46
N SER A 3 -6.75 0.61 12.53
CA SER A 3 -7.66 1.74 12.52
C SER A 3 -7.10 2.91 13.33
N TRP A 4 -7.50 4.12 12.97
CA TRP A 4 -7.10 5.36 13.64
C TRP A 4 -8.19 6.45 13.53
N PRO A 5 -8.19 7.45 14.42
CA PRO A 5 -9.11 8.57 14.32
C PRO A 5 -8.81 9.43 13.10
N ILE A 6 -9.86 10.00 12.55
CA ILE A 6 -9.80 10.99 11.47
C ILE A 6 -9.12 12.27 11.96
N GLY A 7 -8.41 12.94 11.05
CA GLY A 7 -7.79 14.24 11.31
C GLY A 7 -6.31 14.21 11.72
N PRO A 8 -5.78 15.40 12.05
CA PRO A 8 -4.37 15.59 12.38
C PRO A 8 -3.96 14.88 13.67
N LYS A 9 -2.71 14.46 13.70
CA LYS A 9 -2.06 13.81 14.84
C LYS A 9 -1.04 14.76 15.44
N SER A 10 -0.84 14.69 16.75
CA SER A 10 0.13 15.54 17.45
C SER A 10 1.58 15.32 17.00
N CYS A 11 1.86 14.18 16.37
CA CYS A 11 3.16 13.84 15.79
C CYS A 11 3.32 14.28 14.31
N ASP A 12 2.32 14.93 13.73
CA ASP A 12 2.41 15.38 12.35
C ASP A 12 3.47 16.49 12.20
N GLY A 13 4.29 16.34 11.16
CA GLY A 13 5.40 17.24 10.88
C GLY A 13 4.99 18.46 10.05
N VAL A 14 5.99 19.26 9.67
CA VAL A 14 5.81 20.49 8.86
C VAL A 14 5.10 20.26 7.52
N TRP A 15 5.11 19.02 7.01
CA TRP A 15 4.50 18.65 5.74
C TRP A 15 2.99 18.42 5.80
N ASP A 16 2.40 18.41 7.00
CA ASP A 16 0.97 18.17 7.23
C ASP A 16 0.09 18.97 6.25
N LYS A 17 0.25 20.29 6.28
CA LYS A 17 -0.53 21.27 5.51
C LYS A 17 -0.46 21.07 3.99
N PHE A 18 0.52 20.32 3.51
CA PHE A 18 0.80 20.15 2.08
C PHE A 18 0.48 18.74 1.58
N TRP A 19 0.65 17.70 2.42
CA TRP A 19 0.62 16.31 1.98
C TRP A 19 -0.37 15.42 2.75
N TYR A 20 -0.81 15.80 3.96
CA TYR A 20 -1.49 14.87 4.85
C TYR A 20 -3.02 14.95 4.83
N ASN A 21 -3.61 15.91 4.12
CA ASN A 21 -5.07 16.03 3.98
C ASN A 21 -5.74 14.70 3.61
N ASP A 22 -5.18 13.98 2.63
CA ASP A 22 -5.74 12.69 2.21
C ASP A 22 -5.59 11.63 3.32
N VAL A 23 -4.44 11.58 3.98
CA VAL A 23 -4.18 10.63 5.08
C VAL A 23 -5.11 10.90 6.27
N HIS A 24 -5.30 12.17 6.61
CA HIS A 24 -6.21 12.61 7.68
C HIS A 24 -7.65 12.25 7.42
N SER A 25 -8.06 12.11 6.17
CA SER A 25 -9.42 11.65 5.82
C SER A 25 -9.63 10.15 6.02
N THR A 26 -8.56 9.37 6.23
CA THR A 26 -8.63 7.91 6.40
C THR A 26 -8.77 7.51 7.86
N THR A 27 -9.36 6.33 8.08
CA THR A 27 -9.51 5.72 9.42
C THR A 27 -8.83 4.36 9.51
N GLY A 28 -8.10 3.95 8.48
CA GLY A 28 -7.49 2.64 8.35
C GLY A 28 -6.89 2.42 6.97
N PHE A 29 -6.31 1.24 6.76
CA PHE A 29 -5.85 0.83 5.43
C PHE A 29 -7.04 0.46 4.54
N ARG A 30 -6.92 0.73 3.23
CA ARG A 30 -7.89 0.20 2.27
C ARG A 30 -7.75 -1.32 2.19
N PRO A 31 -8.86 -2.07 2.05
CA PRO A 31 -8.79 -3.50 1.81
C PRO A 31 -8.00 -3.78 0.53
N LEU A 32 -7.31 -4.93 0.48
CA LEU A 32 -6.63 -5.37 -0.72
C LEU A 32 -7.67 -5.49 -1.84
N SER A 33 -7.63 -4.57 -2.80
CA SER A 33 -8.51 -4.65 -3.96
C SER A 33 -8.14 -5.91 -4.75
N GLY A 34 -9.14 -6.67 -5.20
CA GLY A 34 -8.94 -7.94 -5.92
C GLY A 34 -8.25 -7.81 -7.28
N ILE A 35 -7.60 -6.68 -7.56
CA ILE A 35 -6.80 -6.44 -8.75
C ILE A 35 -5.57 -7.36 -8.67
N LYS A 36 -5.60 -8.42 -9.48
CA LYS A 36 -4.45 -9.31 -9.66
C LYS A 36 -3.65 -8.81 -10.85
N ILE A 37 -2.58 -8.07 -10.58
CA ILE A 37 -1.58 -7.74 -11.60
C ILE A 37 -0.89 -9.03 -12.00
N THR A 38 -1.00 -9.37 -13.28
CA THR A 38 -0.33 -10.50 -13.91
C THR A 38 0.89 -10.00 -14.68
N GLU A 39 1.75 -10.92 -15.12
CA GLU A 39 2.90 -10.57 -15.97
C GLU A 39 2.48 -9.84 -17.25
N ASN A 40 1.26 -10.09 -17.75
CA ASN A 40 0.73 -9.43 -18.96
C ASN A 40 0.42 -7.94 -18.76
N ASP A 41 0.26 -7.50 -17.51
CA ASP A 41 -0.01 -6.11 -17.16
C ASP A 41 1.29 -5.30 -16.98
N VAL A 42 2.45 -5.97 -17.07
CA VAL A 42 3.78 -5.38 -16.84
C VAL A 42 4.43 -5.07 -18.19
N PRO A 43 4.96 -3.84 -18.38
CA PRO A 43 5.76 -3.53 -19.57
C PRO A 43 6.89 -4.53 -19.78
N THR A 44 7.14 -4.91 -21.03
CA THR A 44 8.08 -6.00 -21.39
C THR A 44 9.46 -5.83 -20.78
N GLU A 45 9.96 -4.60 -20.72
CA GLU A 45 11.24 -4.22 -20.11
C GLU A 45 11.34 -4.53 -18.61
N HIS A 46 10.20 -4.66 -17.92
CA HIS A 46 10.13 -4.89 -16.48
C HIS A 46 9.80 -6.35 -16.11
N ILE A 47 9.48 -7.21 -17.08
CA ILE A 47 9.22 -8.64 -16.83
C ILE A 47 10.39 -9.33 -16.09
N PRO A 48 11.67 -9.10 -16.42
CA PRO A 48 12.78 -9.72 -15.69
C PRO A 48 12.75 -9.34 -14.20
N PHE A 49 12.55 -8.06 -13.90
CA PHE A 49 12.48 -7.54 -12.54
C PHE A 49 11.24 -8.06 -11.81
N TYR A 50 10.07 -8.09 -12.47
CA TYR A 50 8.84 -8.66 -11.91
C TYR A 50 9.06 -10.10 -11.44
N ARG A 51 9.68 -10.94 -12.29
CA ARG A 51 9.97 -12.34 -11.96
C ARG A 51 10.95 -12.49 -10.80
N GLU A 52 11.93 -11.59 -10.69
CA GLU A 52 12.89 -11.59 -9.59
C GLU A 52 12.21 -11.28 -8.24
N VAL A 53 11.30 -10.30 -8.22
CA VAL A 53 10.68 -9.85 -6.96
C VAL A 53 9.44 -10.65 -6.55
N LEU A 54 8.79 -11.34 -7.49
CA LEU A 54 7.56 -12.09 -7.27
C LEU A 54 7.63 -13.11 -6.11
N PRO A 55 8.71 -13.91 -5.93
CA PRO A 55 8.81 -14.84 -4.81
C PRO A 55 8.76 -14.14 -3.44
N TYR A 56 9.40 -12.97 -3.32
CA TYR A 56 9.39 -12.19 -2.07
C TYR A 56 8.01 -11.61 -1.79
N TYR A 57 7.35 -11.09 -2.82
CA TYR A 57 5.96 -10.62 -2.71
C TYR A 57 5.02 -11.74 -2.25
N GLN A 58 5.10 -12.92 -2.88
CA GLN A 58 4.28 -14.08 -2.50
C GLN A 58 4.52 -14.52 -1.05
N LYS A 59 5.78 -14.49 -0.59
CA LYS A 59 6.12 -14.77 0.81
C LYS A 59 5.46 -13.78 1.77
N LEU A 60 5.51 -12.48 1.48
CA LEU A 60 4.85 -11.46 2.31
C LEU A 60 3.33 -11.59 2.25
N LEU A 61 2.77 -11.88 1.08
CA LEU A 61 1.34 -12.06 0.88
C LEU A 61 0.77 -13.20 1.72
N ALA A 62 1.53 -14.29 1.89
CA ALA A 62 1.16 -15.41 2.76
C ALA A 62 0.99 -15.00 4.25
N HIS A 63 1.69 -13.95 4.68
CA HIS A 63 1.62 -13.40 6.05
C HIS A 63 0.82 -12.09 6.12
N SER A 64 0.16 -11.69 5.03
CA SER A 64 -0.60 -10.45 4.99
C SER A 64 -1.82 -10.51 5.91
N ILE A 65 -2.17 -9.36 6.47
CA ILE A 65 -3.38 -9.21 7.27
C ILE A 65 -4.56 -9.10 6.30
N ARG A 66 -5.55 -9.99 6.46
CA ARG A 66 -6.80 -9.95 5.70
C ARG A 66 -7.79 -9.12 6.50
N THR A 67 -7.95 -7.84 6.13
CA THR A 67 -8.93 -6.90 6.69
C THR A 67 -10.08 -6.67 5.73
#